data_AF-A0A7W1SMK6-F1
#
_entry.id   AF-A0A7W1SMK6-F1
#
_cell.length_a   1.000
_cell.length_b   1.000
_cell.length_c   1.000
_cell.angle_alpha   90.00
_cell.angle_beta   90.00
_cell.angle_gamma   90.00
#
_symmetry.space_group_name_H-M   'P 1'
#
loop_
_entity.id
_entity.type
_entity.pdbx_description
1 polymer ?
#
loop_
_entity_poly.entity_id
_entity_poly.type
_entity_poly.pdbx_seq_one_letter_code
_entity_poly.pdbx_strand_id
1 'polypeptide(L)' 'MAPQARLRPGWLGFYPTILPDTWYRLSAAQGSQPAYLWLETSFGITRVQRADVEIRDAP' A
#
# COMPACT_ATOMS: atom_id res chain seq x y z
N MET A 1 9.62 13.79 -0.21
CA MET A 1 8.19 13.44 -0.33
C MET A 1 8.03 11.97 0.01
N ALA A 2 6.89 11.56 0.57
CA ALA A 2 6.72 10.17 1.05
C ALA A 2 6.39 9.24 -0.14
N PRO A 3 7.01 8.05 -0.22
CA PRO A 3 6.76 7.12 -1.33
C PRO A 3 5.32 6.60 -1.25
N GLN A 4 4.77 6.20 -2.39
CA GLN A 4 3.39 5.77 -2.52
C GLN A 4 3.30 4.37 -3.11
N ALA A 5 2.23 3.65 -2.79
CA ALA A 5 1.93 2.36 -3.40
C ALA A 5 0.45 2.19 -3.72
N ARG A 6 0.17 1.34 -4.71
CA ARG A 6 -1.17 1.08 -5.26
C ARG A 6 -1.29 -0.39 -5.60
N LEU A 7 -2.45 -1.00 -5.41
CA LEU A 7 -2.66 -2.40 -5.82
C LEU A 7 -2.41 -2.57 -7.32
N ARG A 8 -1.75 -3.67 -7.70
CA ARG A 8 -1.55 -4.03 -9.09
C ARG A 8 -2.90 -4.24 -9.80
N PRO A 9 -3.02 -3.85 -11.08
CA PRO A 9 -4.18 -4.18 -11.89
C PRO A 9 -4.44 -5.70 -11.89
N GLY A 10 -5.69 -6.11 -11.67
CA GLY A 10 -6.08 -7.53 -11.64
C GLY A 10 -5.98 -8.20 -10.27
N TRP A 11 -5.49 -7.51 -9.24
CA TRP A 11 -5.61 -7.99 -7.85
C TRP A 11 -7.04 -7.72 -7.34
N LEU A 12 -7.80 -8.79 -7.09
CA LEU A 12 -9.24 -8.74 -6.81
C LEU A 12 -9.63 -9.09 -5.36
N GLY A 13 -8.69 -9.17 -4.40
CA GLY A 13 -9.05 -9.69 -3.08
C GLY A 13 -8.23 -9.22 -1.88
N PHE A 14 -8.84 -9.36 -0.71
CA PHE A 14 -8.29 -9.31 0.66
C PHE A 14 -7.97 -7.98 1.34
N TYR A 15 -8.07 -6.84 0.66
CA TYR A 15 -7.88 -5.53 1.30
C TYR A 15 -9.16 -4.67 1.23
N PRO A 16 -10.12 -4.86 2.14
CA PRO A 16 -11.43 -4.18 2.08
C PRO A 16 -11.32 -2.65 2.19
N THR A 17 -10.19 -2.14 2.70
CA THR A 17 -9.91 -0.72 2.91
C THR A 17 -9.09 -0.10 1.78
N ILE A 18 -8.67 -0.89 0.78
CA ILE A 18 -7.83 -0.46 -0.34
C ILE A 18 -8.65 -0.51 -1.63
N LEU A 19 -8.75 0.64 -2.27
CA LEU A 19 -9.42 0.78 -3.55
C LEU A 19 -8.45 0.39 -4.68
N PRO A 20 -8.93 -0.33 -5.71
CA PRO A 20 -8.17 -0.50 -6.93
C PRO A 20 -7.85 0.88 -7.52
N ASP A 21 -6.72 0.97 -8.22
CA ASP A 21 -6.26 2.18 -8.91
C ASP A 21 -6.00 3.43 -8.05
N THR A 22 -6.02 3.32 -6.72
CA THR A 22 -5.72 4.44 -5.81
C THR A 22 -4.30 4.38 -5.23
N TRP A 23 -3.56 5.49 -5.30
CA TRP A 23 -2.23 5.61 -4.69
C TRP A 23 -2.33 6.00 -3.22
N TYR A 24 -1.80 5.16 -2.35
CA TYR A 24 -1.74 5.37 -0.91
C TYR A 24 -0.33 5.73 -0.47
N ARG A 25 -0.18 6.56 0.56
CA ARG A 25 1.13 6.87 1.15
C ARG A 25 1.66 5.67 1.92
N LEU A 26 2.96 5.40 1.79
CA LEU A 26 3.64 4.42 2.61
C LEU A 26 3.89 5.00 4.00
N SER A 27 3.37 4.33 5.01
CA SER A 27 3.65 4.62 6.41
C SER A 27 4.97 3.97 6.80
N ALA A 28 5.89 4.77 7.38
CA ALA A 28 7.11 4.25 7.99
C ALA A 28 6.85 3.54 9.34
N ALA A 29 5.60 3.56 9.82
CA ALA A 29 5.28 3.32 11.22
C ALA A 29 5.26 1.84 11.66
N GLN A 30 5.54 0.86 10.81
CA GLN A 30 5.37 -0.53 11.22
C GLN A 30 6.42 -1.47 10.62
N GLY A 31 7.10 -2.19 11.51
CA GLY A 31 7.75 -3.50 11.31
C GLY A 31 8.82 -3.62 10.22
N SER A 32 10.00 -4.12 10.58
CA SER A 32 11.10 -4.43 9.66
C SER A 32 10.84 -5.61 8.71
N GLN A 33 9.59 -5.98 8.43
CA GLN A 33 9.27 -7.12 7.56
C GLN A 33 9.27 -6.68 6.09
N PRO A 34 10.27 -7.08 5.29
CA PRO A 34 10.43 -6.58 3.92
C PRO A 34 9.33 -7.05 2.96
N ALA A 35 8.59 -8.10 3.33
CA ALA A 35 7.50 -8.66 2.53
C ALA A 35 6.20 -7.84 2.60
N TYR A 36 6.05 -6.96 3.60
CA TYR A 36 4.85 -6.17 3.81
C TYR A 36 5.12 -4.68 3.71
N LEU A 37 4.07 -3.94 3.34
CA LEU A 37 4.04 -2.50 3.33
C LEU A 37 2.81 -2.03 4.09
N TRP A 38 2.88 -0.82 4.61
CA TRP A 38 1.81 -0.21 5.39
C TRP A 38 1.31 1.02 4.65
N LEU A 39 0.04 1.00 4.28
CA LEU A 39 -0.61 2.04 3.51
C LEU A 39 -1.51 2.87 4.40
N GLU A 40 -1.36 4.19 4.32
CA GLU A 40 -2.27 5.12 4.98
C GLU A 40 -3.56 5.23 4.18
N THR A 41 -4.65 4.69 4.72
CA THR A 41 -5.98 4.72 4.11
C THR A 41 -6.92 5.60 4.93
N SER A 42 -8.10 5.94 4.39
CA SER A 42 -9.16 6.62 5.12
C SER A 42 -9.67 5.83 6.35
N PHE A 43 -9.41 4.52 6.38
CA PHE A 43 -9.77 3.62 7.48
C PHE A 43 -8.61 3.41 8.47
N GLY A 44 -7.49 4.11 8.28
CA GLY A 44 -6.26 3.93 9.06
C GLY A 44 -5.16 3.17 8.31
N ILE A 45 -4.15 2.70 9.04
CA ILE A 45 -3.01 1.99 8.46
C ILE A 45 -3.43 0.56 8.09
N THR A 46 -3.27 0.20 6.82
CA THR A 46 -3.53 -1.15 6.30
C THR A 46 -2.24 -1.83 5.87
N ARG A 47 -2.03 -3.08 6.30
CA ARG A 47 -0.89 -3.90 5.88
C ARG A 47 -1.21 -4.62 4.57
N VAL A 48 -0.34 -4.49 3.58
CA VAL A 48 -0.43 -5.16 2.27
C VAL A 48 0.84 -5.92 1.94
N GLN A 49 0.79 -6.94 1.08
CA GLN A 49 2.02 -7.56 0.60
C GLN A 49 2.69 -6.65 -0.42
N ARG A 50 4.01 -6.56 -0.35
CA ARG A 50 4.82 -5.82 -1.31
C ARG A 50 4.65 -6.35 -2.74
N ALA A 51 4.42 -7.65 -2.90
CA ALA A 51 4.23 -8.29 -4.21
C ALA A 51 2.95 -7.81 -4.91
N ASP A 52 1.94 -7.40 -4.14
CA ASP A 52 0.59 -7.09 -4.64
C ASP A 52 0.45 -5.63 -5.08
N VAL A 53 1.48 -4.81 -4.84
CA VAL A 53 1.46 -3.38 -5.13
C VAL A 53 2.51 -2.94 -6.13
N GLU A 54 2.19 -1.86 -6.81
CA GLU A 54 3.12 -1.00 -7.53
C GLU A 54 3.61 0.08 -6.57
N ILE A 55 4.90 0.40 -6.60
CA ILE A 55 5.51 1.44 -5.77
C ILE A 55 6.00 2.54 -6.68
N ARG A 56 5.76 3.79 -6.29
CA ARG A 56 6.38 4.96 -6.93
C ARG A 56 6.95 5.89 -5.88
N ASP A 57 8.05 6.54 -6.22
CA ASP A 57 8.46 7.74 -5.52
C ASP A 57 7.48 8.86 -5.85
N ALA A 58 7.05 9.61 -4.84
CA ALA A 58 6.28 10.82 -5.09
C ALA A 58 7.21 11.83 -5.78
N PRO A 59 6.78 12.46 -6.90
CA PRO A 59 7.56 13.50 -7.59
C PRO A 59 7.85 14.66 -6.64
#